data_AF-A0A925AUM3-F1
#
_entry.id   AF-A0A925AUM3-F1
#
_cell.length_a   1.000
_cell.length_b   1.000
_cell.length_c   1.000
_cell.angle_alpha   90.00
_cell.angle_beta   90.00
_cell.angle_gamma   90.00
#
_symmetry.space_group_name_H-M   'P 1'
#
loop_
_entity.id
_entity.type
_entity.pdbx_description
1 polymer ?
#
loop_
_entity_poly.entity_id
_entity_poly.type
_entity_poly.pdbx_seq_one_letter_code
_entity_poly.pdbx_strand_id
1 'polypeptide(L)'
;MRELEQRFPSEIAVVGVHSGKYHAERITERIREAVNRFGVVHPVVNDRQFRIWRSYAVNAWPTLQIVDPTGRVLGGQAGEFTADRLSPVIQQLVEAFGSAGELVRTAIPETLDQPKILPGTLRYPGKIELDGDRIAIADSGHNRVLTGRLSSDGTSARIDRVIGTGEPVFRDGTKGAFNSPQGMAFEGDTLYVADAANHAVRTVDLRSGAIATLAGTGHQLRTAADLQAGAMSSPWDVAVADGTVFIAMAGVHQLWSVELSTGTGMRHSGSQREDIADGQHFDAALAQPMGVLAHADKLYFVDAESSAVRMADTEQDGSVATLVGTGLFDFGDIDGIGDVVRMQHQQGIARHRDGRLLIADSYNDSLKWLDPVTRRAETWVRGLHEPGGVACGERFAYVADTNAHRIALVDYRNHETGVLKLEL
;
A
#
# COMPACT_ATOMS: atom_id res chain seq x y z
N MET A 1 3.68 7.96 15.66
CA MET A 1 3.80 9.42 15.93
C MET A 1 2.48 10.05 16.34
N ARG A 2 1.40 9.97 15.53
CA ARG A 2 0.08 10.56 15.85
C ARG A 2 -0.38 10.36 17.30
N GLU A 3 -0.24 9.14 17.82
CA GLU A 3 -0.62 8.84 19.20
C GLU A 3 0.27 9.56 20.25
N LEU A 4 1.56 9.76 20.00
CA LEU A 4 2.42 10.58 20.86
C LEU A 4 2.01 12.05 20.82
N GLU A 5 1.68 12.58 19.64
CA GLU A 5 1.20 13.95 19.47
C GLU A 5 -0.12 14.16 20.22
N GLN A 6 -1.00 13.16 20.26
CA GLN A 6 -2.24 13.20 21.05
C GLN A 6 -2.00 13.10 22.56
N ARG A 7 -1.02 12.31 23.00
CA ARG A 7 -0.67 12.15 24.42
C ARG A 7 0.06 13.38 24.98
N PHE A 8 0.83 14.10 24.16
CA PHE A 8 1.69 15.23 24.55
C PHE A 8 1.47 16.47 23.67
N PRO A 9 0.23 16.97 23.51
CA PRO A 9 -0.13 17.93 22.47
C PRO A 9 0.47 19.32 22.66
N SER A 10 0.93 19.65 23.86
CA SER A 10 1.55 20.94 24.18
C SER A 10 3.01 20.83 24.60
N GLU A 11 3.50 19.61 24.80
CA GLU A 11 4.78 19.31 25.40
C GLU A 11 5.82 18.82 24.41
N ILE A 12 5.39 18.23 23.28
CA ILE A 12 6.31 17.83 22.21
C ILE A 12 5.96 18.52 20.89
N ALA A 13 7.01 18.77 20.11
CA ALA A 13 6.92 19.15 18.72
C ALA A 13 7.47 18.00 17.87
N VAL A 14 6.74 17.60 16.84
CA VAL A 14 7.21 16.62 15.87
C VAL A 14 7.56 17.34 14.58
N VAL A 15 8.69 16.96 13.98
CA VAL A 15 9.06 17.40 12.64
C VAL A 15 9.43 16.17 11.83
N GLY A 16 8.67 15.91 10.77
CA GLY A 16 8.98 14.87 9.81
C GLY A 16 10.13 15.29 8.91
N VAL A 17 11.30 14.69 9.05
CA VAL A 17 12.43 14.91 8.13
C VAL A 17 12.34 13.90 6.99
N HIS A 18 11.60 14.24 5.94
CA HIS A 18 11.42 13.33 4.81
C HIS A 18 12.69 13.28 3.96
N SER A 19 13.37 12.14 4.01
CA SER A 19 14.58 11.83 3.23
C SER A 19 14.26 10.70 2.26
N GLY A 20 13.79 11.04 1.06
CA GLY A 20 13.24 10.07 0.10
C GLY A 20 14.29 9.14 -0.52
N LYS A 21 14.01 7.83 -0.49
CA LYS A 21 14.82 6.76 -1.12
C LYS A 21 14.76 6.93 -2.64
N TYR A 22 13.55 6.99 -3.19
CA TYR A 22 13.27 7.06 -4.62
C TYR A 22 13.33 8.48 -5.17
N HIS A 23 13.34 8.61 -6.50
CA HIS A 23 13.33 9.91 -7.16
C HIS A 23 12.01 10.66 -6.96
N ALA A 24 10.87 9.97 -7.06
CA ALA A 24 9.54 10.56 -6.87
C ALA A 24 9.36 11.18 -5.48
N GLU A 25 9.93 10.56 -4.45
CA GLU A 25 9.85 11.00 -3.05
C GLU A 25 10.65 12.28 -2.75
N ARG A 26 11.46 12.76 -3.68
CA ARG A 26 12.22 14.02 -3.52
C ARG A 26 11.43 15.24 -4.00
N ILE A 27 10.30 15.02 -4.66
CA ILE A 27 9.43 16.05 -5.23
C ILE A 27 8.48 16.55 -4.14
N THR A 28 8.46 17.86 -3.87
CA THR A 28 7.67 18.44 -2.77
C THR A 28 6.19 18.17 -2.92
N GLU A 29 5.65 18.25 -4.13
CA GLU A 29 4.25 18.00 -4.43
C GLU A 29 3.85 16.54 -4.13
N ARG A 30 4.74 15.58 -4.40
CA ARG A 30 4.52 14.16 -4.07
C ARG A 30 4.49 13.92 -2.57
N ILE A 31 5.41 14.56 -1.85
CA ILE A 31 5.43 14.50 -0.38
C ILE A 31 4.15 15.13 0.18
N ARG A 32 3.66 16.24 -0.39
CA ARG A 32 2.40 16.87 0.00
C ARG A 32 1.22 15.90 -0.18
N GLU A 33 1.13 15.19 -1.31
CA GLU A 33 0.10 14.16 -1.51
C GLU A 33 0.21 13.02 -0.49
N ALA A 34 1.42 12.53 -0.21
CA ALA A 34 1.62 11.50 0.81
C ALA A 34 1.22 11.99 2.23
N VAL A 35 1.58 13.22 2.59
CA VAL A 35 1.18 13.87 3.86
C VAL A 35 -0.35 13.90 3.99
N ASN A 36 -1.05 14.30 2.92
CA ASN A 36 -2.50 14.36 2.88
C ASN A 36 -3.16 12.98 2.90
N ARG A 37 -2.59 12.01 2.18
CA ARG A 37 -3.04 10.61 2.12
C ARG A 37 -2.93 9.93 3.48
N PHE A 38 -1.81 10.09 4.18
CA PHE A 38 -1.57 9.47 5.48
C PHE A 38 -2.08 10.29 6.67
N GLY A 39 -2.57 11.52 6.44
CA GLY A 39 -3.08 12.40 7.49
C GLY A 39 -1.99 12.81 8.47
N VAL A 40 -0.83 13.18 7.95
CA VAL A 40 0.28 13.75 8.73
C VAL A 40 -0.03 15.22 9.01
N VAL A 41 -0.09 15.58 10.29
CA VAL A 41 -0.50 16.93 10.75
C VAL A 41 0.68 17.79 11.24
N HIS A 42 1.81 17.16 11.56
CA HIS A 42 3.03 17.87 11.94
C HIS A 42 3.77 18.45 10.73
N PRO A 43 4.62 19.47 10.94
CA PRO A 43 5.51 19.98 9.92
C PRO A 43 6.38 18.89 9.29
N VAL A 44 6.50 18.92 7.97
CA VAL A 44 7.37 18.02 7.20
C VAL A 44 8.36 18.85 6.39
N VAL A 45 9.66 18.57 6.56
CA VAL A 45 10.73 19.13 5.73
C VAL A 45 11.14 18.13 4.66
N ASN A 46 11.23 18.61 3.41
CA ASN A 46 11.77 17.83 2.30
C ASN A 46 13.31 17.90 2.30
N ASP A 47 13.96 16.92 2.93
CA ASP A 47 15.43 16.77 2.96
C ASP A 47 15.93 15.96 1.75
N ARG A 48 15.53 16.35 0.53
CA ARG A 48 15.89 15.66 -0.73
C ARG A 48 17.38 15.41 -0.97
N GLN A 49 18.26 16.12 -0.27
CA GLN A 49 19.71 15.99 -0.40
C GLN A 49 20.36 15.26 0.79
N PHE A 50 19.58 14.74 1.73
CA PHE A 50 20.07 14.05 2.93
C PHE A 50 21.01 14.93 3.78
N ARG A 51 20.77 16.24 3.84
CA ARG A 51 21.61 17.16 4.62
C ARG A 51 21.38 16.98 6.11
N ILE A 52 20.11 16.96 6.52
CA ILE A 52 19.71 16.75 7.92
C ILE A 52 19.99 15.29 8.31
N TRP A 53 19.62 14.35 7.44
CA TRP A 53 19.94 12.93 7.63
C TRP A 53 21.41 12.70 7.98
N ARG A 54 22.33 13.25 7.19
CA ARG A 54 23.78 13.12 7.44
C ARG A 54 24.25 13.90 8.67
N SER A 55 23.71 15.09 8.94
CA SER A 55 24.13 15.87 10.11
C SER A 55 23.75 15.21 11.44
N TYR A 56 22.70 14.39 11.44
CA TYR A 56 22.27 13.58 12.59
C TYR A 56 22.82 12.14 12.57
N ALA A 57 23.76 11.83 11.66
CA ALA A 57 24.38 10.51 11.49
C ALA A 57 23.36 9.36 11.37
N VAL A 58 22.23 9.61 10.69
CA VAL A 58 21.19 8.60 10.49
C VAL A 58 21.66 7.55 9.48
N ASN A 59 21.28 6.29 9.69
CA ASN A 59 21.64 5.16 8.83
C ASN A 59 20.52 4.15 8.57
N ALA A 60 19.31 4.40 9.06
CA ALA A 60 18.16 3.51 8.90
C ALA A 60 16.84 4.30 8.82
N TRP A 61 15.93 3.84 7.97
CA TRP A 61 14.54 4.31 7.96
C TRP A 61 13.66 3.37 8.80
N PRO A 62 12.73 3.90 9.63
CA PRO A 62 12.75 5.24 10.20
C PRO A 62 13.84 5.39 11.27
N THR A 63 14.19 6.63 11.63
CA THR A 63 14.97 6.93 12.83
C THR A 63 14.32 8.11 13.56
N LEU A 64 14.07 7.95 14.85
CA LEU A 64 13.62 9.01 15.75
C LEU A 64 14.83 9.67 16.41
N GLN A 65 14.88 11.00 16.44
CA GLN A 65 15.84 11.77 17.22
C GLN A 65 15.07 12.63 18.23
N ILE A 66 15.51 12.61 19.49
CA ILE A 66 14.93 13.41 20.58
C ILE A 66 15.84 14.60 20.85
N VAL A 67 15.28 15.80 20.72
CA VAL A 67 15.97 17.08 20.94
C VAL A 67 15.32 17.78 22.13
N ASP A 68 16.14 18.27 23.06
CA ASP A 68 15.67 19.00 24.24
C ASP A 68 15.30 20.46 23.93
N PRO A 69 14.65 21.18 24.86
CA PRO A 69 14.28 22.59 24.67
C PRO A 69 15.46 23.54 24.43
N THR A 70 16.69 23.14 24.75
CA THR A 70 17.93 23.91 24.51
C THR A 70 18.56 23.63 23.15
N GLY A 71 17.99 22.69 22.38
CA GLY A 71 18.48 22.29 21.05
C GLY A 71 19.52 21.16 21.08
N ARG A 72 19.73 20.49 22.22
CA ARG A 72 20.67 19.37 22.31
C ARG A 72 19.99 18.05 21.98
N VAL A 73 20.69 17.19 21.25
CA VAL A 73 20.24 15.83 20.97
C VAL A 73 20.46 14.97 22.22
N LEU A 74 19.38 14.43 22.79
CA LEU A 74 19.41 13.55 23.96
C LEU A 74 19.68 12.09 23.58
N GLY A 75 19.25 11.69 22.39
CA GLY A 75 19.41 10.33 21.87
C GLY A 75 18.47 10.07 20.71
N GLY A 76 18.59 8.87 20.12
CA GLY A 76 17.75 8.45 19.02
C GLY A 76 17.52 6.95 18.99
N GLN A 77 16.50 6.54 18.23
CA GLN A 77 16.14 5.14 18.01
C GLN A 77 15.99 4.89 16.51
N ALA A 78 16.78 3.97 15.99
CA ALA A 78 16.61 3.44 14.64
C ALA A 78 15.53 2.34 14.61
N GLY A 79 14.84 2.22 13.49
CA GLY A 79 13.75 1.27 13.26
C GLY A 79 12.42 1.75 13.82
N GLU A 80 11.39 0.91 13.63
CA GLU A 80 10.04 1.20 14.09
C GLU A 80 9.95 1.35 15.63
N PHE A 81 8.99 2.15 16.07
CA PHE A 81 8.74 2.45 17.47
C PHE A 81 7.24 2.64 17.74
N THR A 82 6.86 2.50 19.00
CA THR A 82 5.46 2.65 19.44
C THR A 82 5.32 3.79 20.43
N ALA A 83 4.12 4.39 20.49
CA ALA A 83 3.84 5.40 21.50
C ALA A 83 3.98 4.82 22.92
N ASP A 84 3.54 3.58 23.15
CA ASP A 84 3.65 2.93 24.45
C ASP A 84 5.10 2.77 24.93
N ARG A 85 6.01 2.45 24.02
CA ARG A 85 7.44 2.33 24.36
C ARG A 85 8.07 3.68 24.66
N LEU A 86 7.67 4.73 23.95
CA LEU A 86 8.29 6.06 24.04
C LEU A 86 7.65 6.96 25.11
N SER A 87 6.36 6.78 25.41
CA SER A 87 5.60 7.65 26.32
C SER A 87 6.23 7.76 27.72
N PRO A 88 6.70 6.67 28.37
CA PRO A 88 7.33 6.79 29.69
C PRO A 88 8.59 7.65 29.70
N VAL A 89 9.40 7.57 28.64
CA VAL A 89 10.63 8.37 28.51
C VAL A 89 10.27 9.83 28.26
N ILE A 90 9.33 10.09 27.35
CA ILE A 90 8.85 11.45 27.06
C ILE A 90 8.26 12.09 28.32
N GLN A 91 7.43 11.36 29.09
CA GLN A 91 6.84 11.85 30.33
C GLN A 91 7.92 12.31 31.34
N GLN A 92 8.99 11.52 31.52
CA GLN A 92 10.09 11.89 32.41
C GLN A 92 10.81 13.15 31.94
N LEU A 93 11.03 13.31 30.64
CA LEU A 93 11.65 14.52 30.07
C LEU A 93 10.74 15.74 30.26
N VAL A 94 9.44 15.59 30.02
CA VAL A 94 8.43 16.65 30.22
C VAL A 94 8.41 17.11 31.69
N GLU A 95 8.45 16.18 32.64
CA GLU A 95 8.50 16.50 34.08
C GLU A 95 9.81 17.20 34.46
N ALA A 96 10.95 16.72 33.98
CA ALA A 96 12.27 17.28 34.26
C ALA A 96 12.39 18.72 33.72
N PHE A 97 12.16 18.93 32.42
CA PHE A 97 12.25 20.25 31.80
C PHE A 97 11.11 21.18 32.22
N GLY A 98 9.94 20.63 32.53
CA GLY A 98 8.83 21.37 33.11
C GLY A 98 9.19 21.94 34.48
N SER A 99 9.80 21.12 35.36
CA SER A 99 10.21 21.55 36.70
C SER A 99 11.37 22.56 36.67
N ALA A 100 12.24 22.48 35.66
CA ALA A 100 13.31 23.45 35.42
C ALA A 100 12.82 24.78 34.82
N GLY A 101 11.56 24.87 34.39
CA GLY A 101 11.02 26.05 33.70
C GLY A 101 11.54 26.24 32.27
N GLU A 102 12.12 25.20 31.68
CA GLU A 102 12.71 25.22 30.33
C GLU A 102 11.71 24.80 29.24
N LEU A 103 10.60 24.16 29.62
CA LEU A 103 9.59 23.68 28.69
C LEU A 103 8.52 24.75 28.38
N VAL A 104 8.48 25.20 27.14
CA VAL A 104 7.40 26.06 26.63
C VAL A 104 6.23 25.20 26.16
N ARG A 105 5.05 25.40 26.78
CA ARG A 105 3.83 24.70 26.42
C ARG A 105 2.97 25.53 25.48
N THR A 106 3.27 25.45 24.20
CA THR A 106 2.48 26.12 23.15
C THR A 106 2.26 25.13 22.03
N ALA A 107 1.00 24.85 21.72
CA ALA A 107 0.67 24.00 20.60
C ALA A 107 1.18 24.64 19.31
N ILE A 108 1.89 23.86 18.50
CA ILE A 108 2.24 24.27 17.14
C ILE A 108 0.95 24.19 16.32
N PRO A 109 0.52 25.27 15.64
CA PRO A 109 -0.67 25.23 14.82
C PRO A 109 -0.58 24.10 13.79
N GLU A 110 -1.59 23.25 13.75
CA GLU A 110 -1.73 22.26 12.67
C GLU A 110 -1.98 23.01 11.36
N THR A 111 -1.09 22.83 10.38
CA THR A 111 -1.30 23.33 9.02
C THR A 111 -1.50 22.15 8.09
N LEU A 112 -2.76 21.78 7.89
CA LEU A 112 -3.15 20.82 6.87
C LEU A 112 -3.43 21.56 5.56
N ASP A 113 -2.51 21.46 4.61
CA ASP A 113 -2.69 21.88 3.22
C ASP A 113 -3.48 20.81 2.45
N GLN A 114 -4.71 20.54 2.92
CA GLN A 114 -5.58 19.53 2.31
C GLN A 114 -6.32 20.11 1.11
N PRO A 115 -6.23 19.49 -0.08
CA PRO A 115 -7.05 19.90 -1.21
C PRO A 115 -8.53 19.77 -0.85
N LYS A 116 -9.33 20.73 -1.30
CA LYS A 116 -10.79 20.64 -1.16
C LYS A 116 -11.31 19.53 -2.05
N ILE A 117 -11.67 18.41 -1.45
CA ILE A 117 -12.23 17.27 -2.17
C ILE A 117 -13.73 17.53 -2.37
N LEU A 118 -14.16 17.45 -3.63
CA LEU A 118 -15.57 17.66 -3.96
C LEU A 118 -16.38 16.46 -3.47
N PRO A 119 -17.54 16.69 -2.81
CA PRO A 119 -18.45 15.62 -2.46
C PRO A 119 -18.78 14.74 -3.68
N GLY A 120 -18.82 13.41 -3.49
CA GLY A 120 -19.14 12.46 -4.55
C GLY A 120 -17.97 12.08 -5.46
N THR A 121 -16.75 12.55 -5.19
CA THR A 121 -15.53 12.11 -5.90
C THR A 121 -14.80 11.00 -5.14
N LEU A 122 -13.85 10.33 -5.79
CA LEU A 122 -12.92 9.41 -5.11
C LEU A 122 -11.85 10.21 -4.35
N ARG A 123 -11.22 9.57 -3.36
CA ARG A 123 -10.10 10.11 -2.61
C ARG A 123 -9.00 9.07 -2.47
N TYR A 124 -7.88 9.29 -3.17
CA TYR A 124 -6.76 8.35 -3.20
C TYR A 124 -7.21 6.90 -3.42
N PRO A 125 -7.92 6.59 -4.53
CA PRO A 125 -8.29 5.21 -4.81
C PRO A 125 -7.01 4.38 -4.94
N GLY A 126 -6.87 3.36 -4.09
CA GLY A 126 -5.66 2.54 -4.03
C GLY A 126 -5.66 1.45 -5.08
N LYS A 127 -6.79 0.75 -5.24
CA LYS A 127 -6.91 -0.43 -6.10
C LYS A 127 -8.27 -0.48 -6.80
N ILE A 128 -8.29 -1.24 -7.89
CA ILE A 128 -9.45 -1.52 -8.72
C ILE A 128 -9.40 -2.99 -9.13
N GLU A 129 -10.56 -3.65 -9.13
CA GLU A 129 -10.69 -5.06 -9.50
C GLU A 129 -11.90 -5.25 -10.42
N LEU A 130 -11.78 -6.18 -11.38
CA LEU A 130 -12.84 -6.53 -12.32
C LEU A 130 -13.13 -8.03 -12.32
N ASP A 131 -14.40 -8.39 -12.47
CA ASP A 131 -14.82 -9.75 -12.80
C ASP A 131 -15.99 -9.71 -13.80
N GLY A 132 -15.66 -9.92 -15.08
CA GLY A 132 -16.59 -9.66 -16.18
C GLY A 132 -16.97 -8.18 -16.24
N ASP A 133 -18.26 -7.88 -16.10
CA ASP A 133 -18.78 -6.52 -16.02
C ASP A 133 -18.76 -5.96 -14.59
N ARG A 134 -18.49 -6.79 -13.57
CA ARG A 134 -18.42 -6.34 -12.18
C ARG A 134 -17.15 -5.54 -11.96
N ILE A 135 -17.28 -4.49 -11.15
CA ILE A 135 -16.18 -3.64 -10.73
C ILE A 135 -16.21 -3.43 -9.22
N ALA A 136 -15.03 -3.46 -8.60
CA ALA A 136 -14.80 -2.98 -7.26
C ALA A 136 -13.71 -1.91 -7.27
N ILE A 137 -13.90 -0.83 -6.50
CA ILE A 137 -12.92 0.25 -6.32
C ILE A 137 -12.69 0.43 -4.83
N ALA A 138 -11.42 0.31 -4.41
CA ALA A 138 -11.01 0.66 -3.06
C ALA A 138 -10.76 2.17 -3.01
N ASP A 139 -11.74 2.91 -2.51
CA ASP A 139 -11.67 4.36 -2.30
C ASP A 139 -10.97 4.64 -0.96
N SER A 140 -9.68 4.32 -0.94
CA SER A 140 -8.89 4.14 0.28
C SER A 140 -8.89 5.36 1.17
N GLY A 141 -8.78 6.56 0.60
CA GLY A 141 -8.79 7.80 1.36
C GLY A 141 -10.15 8.19 1.93
N HIS A 142 -11.24 7.55 1.49
CA HIS A 142 -12.56 7.62 2.13
C HIS A 142 -12.87 6.39 2.99
N ASN A 143 -11.92 5.47 3.20
CA ASN A 143 -12.09 4.25 4.00
C ASN A 143 -13.32 3.41 3.61
N ARG A 144 -13.55 3.25 2.31
CA ARG A 144 -14.73 2.55 1.76
C ARG A 144 -14.40 1.81 0.47
N VAL A 145 -15.28 0.88 0.10
CA VAL A 145 -15.23 0.14 -1.16
C VAL A 145 -16.51 0.42 -1.94
N LEU A 146 -16.38 0.69 -3.24
CA LEU A 146 -17.50 0.88 -4.15
C LEU A 146 -17.61 -0.38 -5.02
N THR A 147 -18.81 -0.95 -5.14
CA THR A 147 -19.06 -2.08 -6.04
C THR A 147 -20.16 -1.73 -7.03
N GLY A 148 -20.05 -2.24 -8.25
CA GLY A 148 -20.97 -1.89 -9.32
C GLY A 148 -20.77 -2.68 -10.60
N ARG A 149 -21.29 -2.13 -11.70
CA ARG A 149 -21.18 -2.71 -13.05
C ARG A 149 -20.73 -1.70 -14.08
N LEU A 150 -19.81 -2.10 -14.93
CA LEU A 150 -19.38 -1.36 -16.11
C LEU A 150 -20.52 -1.27 -17.14
N SER A 151 -20.58 -0.15 -17.86
CA SER A 151 -21.37 -0.04 -19.07
C SER A 151 -20.83 -0.96 -20.16
N SER A 152 -21.69 -1.31 -21.13
CA SER A 152 -21.28 -2.16 -22.26
C SER A 152 -20.17 -1.54 -23.12
N ASP A 153 -20.02 -0.22 -23.13
CA ASP A 153 -18.93 0.47 -23.82
C ASP A 153 -17.66 0.62 -22.97
N GLY A 154 -17.72 0.27 -21.68
CA GLY A 154 -16.60 0.34 -20.72
C GLY A 154 -16.23 1.75 -20.24
N THR A 155 -17.03 2.77 -20.55
CA THR A 155 -16.68 4.18 -20.24
C THR A 155 -17.34 4.73 -18.98
N SER A 156 -18.36 4.05 -18.45
CA SER A 156 -18.99 4.39 -17.17
C SER A 156 -19.18 3.15 -16.29
N ALA A 157 -19.39 3.37 -15.00
CA ALA A 157 -19.76 2.34 -14.05
C ALA A 157 -20.96 2.81 -13.22
N ARG A 158 -22.03 2.03 -13.22
CA ARG A 158 -23.14 2.20 -12.26
C ARG A 158 -22.70 1.60 -10.94
N ILE A 159 -22.64 2.41 -9.90
CA ILE A 159 -22.31 1.94 -8.56
C ILE A 159 -23.57 1.38 -7.91
N ASP A 160 -23.53 0.10 -7.57
CA ASP A 160 -24.65 -0.60 -6.92
C ASP A 160 -24.58 -0.43 -5.40
N ARG A 161 -23.37 -0.35 -4.82
CA ARG A 161 -23.17 -0.16 -3.37
C ARG A 161 -21.93 0.67 -3.04
N VAL A 162 -22.05 1.41 -1.94
CA VAL A 162 -20.93 2.00 -1.19
C VAL A 162 -20.86 1.31 0.16
N ILE A 163 -19.75 0.63 0.43
CA ILE A 163 -19.58 -0.29 1.56
C ILE A 163 -18.49 0.25 2.48
N GLY A 164 -18.77 0.30 3.78
CA GLY A 164 -17.92 0.93 4.79
C GLY A 164 -18.46 2.29 5.23
N THR A 165 -18.41 2.57 6.54
CA THR A 165 -18.92 3.84 7.11
C THR A 165 -18.06 5.06 6.79
N GLY A 166 -16.82 4.85 6.34
CA GLY A 166 -15.80 5.90 6.14
C GLY A 166 -15.02 6.28 7.41
N GLU A 167 -15.45 5.79 8.57
CA GLU A 167 -14.67 5.91 9.81
C GLU A 167 -13.52 4.90 9.79
N PRO A 168 -12.25 5.30 10.03
CA PRO A 168 -11.09 4.39 10.01
C PRO A 168 -11.05 3.53 11.28
N VAL A 169 -11.95 2.55 11.38
CA VAL A 169 -12.10 1.65 12.53
C VAL A 169 -12.22 0.20 12.10
N PHE A 170 -11.82 -0.72 12.97
CA PHE A 170 -11.95 -2.16 12.75
C PHE A 170 -13.32 -2.64 13.25
N ARG A 171 -14.28 -2.83 12.34
CA ARG A 171 -15.67 -3.18 12.69
C ARG A 171 -16.35 -4.02 11.62
N ASP A 172 -17.00 -5.10 12.05
CA ASP A 172 -17.77 -6.03 11.19
C ASP A 172 -19.27 -5.63 11.14
N GLY A 173 -20.02 -6.33 10.29
CA GLY A 173 -21.47 -6.19 10.10
C GLY A 173 -21.87 -5.30 8.92
N THR A 174 -23.17 -5.03 8.80
CA THR A 174 -23.75 -4.16 7.76
C THR A 174 -23.43 -2.68 7.94
N LYS A 175 -22.97 -2.31 9.14
CA LYS A 175 -22.34 -1.00 9.46
C LYS A 175 -20.85 -1.17 9.74
N GLY A 176 -20.24 -2.18 9.11
CA GLY A 176 -18.81 -2.41 9.19
C GLY A 176 -18.03 -1.25 8.59
N ALA A 177 -16.75 -1.21 8.90
CA ALA A 177 -15.85 -0.15 8.50
C ALA A 177 -14.52 -0.73 8.02
N PHE A 178 -13.83 0.07 7.22
CA PHE A 178 -12.46 -0.19 6.77
C PHE A 178 -11.54 0.90 7.28
N ASN A 179 -10.24 0.72 7.10
CA ASN A 179 -9.23 1.72 7.32
C ASN A 179 -8.18 1.60 6.20
N SER A 180 -8.25 2.52 5.24
CA SER A 180 -7.42 2.52 4.02
C SER A 180 -7.42 1.16 3.28
N PRO A 181 -8.60 0.65 2.86
CA PRO A 181 -8.67 -0.61 2.11
C PRO A 181 -7.87 -0.52 0.81
N GLN A 182 -7.24 -1.61 0.41
CA GLN A 182 -6.38 -1.71 -0.77
C GLN A 182 -6.91 -2.80 -1.70
N GLY A 183 -6.12 -3.83 -1.98
CA GLY A 183 -6.42 -4.80 -3.01
C GLY A 183 -7.61 -5.67 -2.69
N MET A 184 -8.22 -6.21 -3.75
CA MET A 184 -9.49 -6.90 -3.67
C MET A 184 -9.56 -8.02 -4.69
N ALA A 185 -10.35 -9.06 -4.41
CA ALA A 185 -10.58 -10.16 -5.32
C ALA A 185 -12.01 -10.70 -5.20
N PHE A 186 -12.66 -10.95 -6.33
CA PHE A 186 -13.99 -11.54 -6.37
C PHE A 186 -13.94 -13.07 -6.28
N GLU A 187 -14.87 -13.67 -5.53
CA GLU A 187 -15.18 -15.10 -5.63
C GLU A 187 -16.69 -15.32 -5.40
N GLY A 188 -17.41 -15.69 -6.45
CA GLY A 188 -18.87 -15.85 -6.38
C GLY A 188 -19.56 -14.55 -5.94
N ASP A 189 -20.28 -14.59 -4.81
CA ASP A 189 -20.97 -13.45 -4.21
C ASP A 189 -20.18 -12.78 -3.06
N THR A 190 -18.91 -13.15 -2.90
CA THR A 190 -18.00 -12.58 -1.90
C THR A 190 -16.92 -11.73 -2.57
N LEU A 191 -16.62 -10.58 -1.97
CA LEU A 191 -15.43 -9.79 -2.30
C LEU A 191 -14.46 -9.84 -1.11
N TYR A 192 -13.24 -10.29 -1.36
CA TYR A 192 -12.15 -10.23 -0.39
C TYR A 192 -11.47 -8.87 -0.49
N VAL A 193 -11.10 -8.28 0.65
CA VAL A 193 -10.52 -6.94 0.73
C VAL A 193 -9.34 -6.95 1.68
N ALA A 194 -8.17 -6.51 1.22
CA ALA A 194 -7.03 -6.18 2.05
C ALA A 194 -7.30 -4.85 2.77
N ASP A 195 -7.63 -4.90 4.06
CA ASP A 195 -7.91 -3.73 4.89
C ASP A 195 -6.61 -3.29 5.59
N ALA A 196 -5.74 -2.65 4.80
CA ALA A 196 -4.31 -2.55 5.08
C ALA A 196 -3.99 -1.90 6.43
N ALA A 197 -4.64 -0.77 6.76
CA ALA A 197 -4.35 -0.05 8.01
C ALA A 197 -5.12 -0.59 9.22
N ASN A 198 -6.10 -1.48 9.02
CA ASN A 198 -6.64 -2.33 10.08
C ASN A 198 -5.85 -3.64 10.23
N HIS A 199 -4.85 -3.89 9.38
CA HIS A 199 -4.04 -5.11 9.40
C HIS A 199 -4.89 -6.39 9.37
N ALA A 200 -5.82 -6.45 8.42
CA ALA A 200 -6.75 -7.57 8.30
C ALA A 200 -7.13 -7.83 6.84
N VAL A 201 -7.56 -9.06 6.55
CA VAL A 201 -8.29 -9.39 5.34
C VAL A 201 -9.76 -9.54 5.69
N ARG A 202 -10.60 -8.86 4.93
CA ARG A 202 -12.04 -8.73 5.16
C ARG A 202 -12.79 -9.44 4.04
N THR A 203 -13.98 -9.92 4.33
CA THR A 203 -14.95 -10.34 3.32
C THR A 203 -16.09 -9.36 3.27
N VAL A 204 -16.67 -9.21 2.08
CA VAL A 204 -17.90 -8.46 1.84
C VAL A 204 -18.88 -9.37 1.14
N ASP A 205 -20.03 -9.59 1.76
CA ASP A 205 -21.17 -10.21 1.08
C ASP A 205 -21.78 -9.19 0.11
N LEU A 206 -21.71 -9.45 -1.20
CA LEU A 206 -22.11 -8.49 -2.23
C LEU A 206 -23.62 -8.23 -2.26
N ARG A 207 -24.42 -9.16 -1.72
CA ARG A 207 -25.88 -9.05 -1.68
C ARG A 207 -26.37 -8.13 -0.57
N SER A 208 -25.76 -8.21 0.60
CA SER A 208 -26.15 -7.47 1.81
C SER A 208 -25.26 -6.26 2.09
N GLY A 209 -24.02 -6.26 1.58
CA GLY A 209 -22.98 -5.29 1.92
C GLY A 209 -22.37 -5.51 3.32
N ALA A 210 -22.64 -6.65 3.97
CA ALA A 210 -22.08 -6.96 5.28
C ALA A 210 -20.58 -7.24 5.18
N ILE A 211 -19.79 -6.62 6.05
CA ILE A 211 -18.36 -6.84 6.18
C ILE A 211 -18.11 -7.88 7.28
N ALA A 212 -17.22 -8.83 7.06
CA ALA A 212 -16.73 -9.74 8.10
C ALA A 212 -15.20 -9.86 8.04
N THR A 213 -14.60 -10.34 9.13
CA THR A 213 -13.16 -10.64 9.19
C THR A 213 -12.89 -12.04 8.64
N LEU A 214 -12.01 -12.16 7.64
CA LEU A 214 -11.44 -13.45 7.24
C LEU A 214 -10.21 -13.79 8.09
N ALA A 215 -9.28 -12.84 8.19
CA ALA A 215 -8.00 -13.01 8.90
C ALA A 215 -7.51 -11.67 9.46
N GLY A 216 -6.68 -11.72 10.50
CA GLY A 216 -6.17 -10.55 11.21
C GLY A 216 -7.01 -10.14 12.42
N THR A 217 -6.40 -9.41 13.34
CA THR A 217 -6.97 -9.07 14.65
C THR A 217 -7.33 -7.59 14.80
N GLY A 218 -7.05 -6.75 13.79
CA GLY A 218 -7.11 -5.30 13.94
C GLY A 218 -5.80 -4.69 14.47
N HIS A 219 -4.83 -5.52 14.85
CA HIS A 219 -3.55 -5.09 15.42
C HIS A 219 -2.39 -5.50 14.52
N GLN A 220 -1.38 -4.62 14.45
CA GLN A 220 -0.18 -4.87 13.66
C GLN A 220 0.67 -5.99 14.29
N LEU A 221 1.06 -6.96 13.49
CA LEU A 221 2.05 -7.98 13.82
C LEU A 221 3.43 -7.34 14.02
N ARG A 222 3.95 -7.38 15.25
CA ARG A 222 5.30 -6.91 15.61
C ARG A 222 6.11 -7.92 16.40
N THR A 223 5.44 -8.86 17.07
CA THR A 223 6.05 -9.83 17.99
C THR A 223 5.55 -11.25 17.73
N ALA A 224 6.24 -12.24 18.30
CA ALA A 224 5.79 -13.63 18.26
C ALA A 224 4.42 -13.84 18.93
N ALA A 225 4.10 -13.05 19.96
CA ALA A 225 2.79 -13.10 20.62
C ALA A 225 1.67 -12.59 19.70
N ASP A 226 1.93 -11.52 18.93
CA ASP A 226 0.97 -11.02 17.93
C ASP A 226 0.73 -12.08 16.85
N LEU A 227 1.79 -12.75 16.38
CA LEU A 227 1.69 -13.83 15.40
C LEU A 227 0.83 -14.98 15.92
N GLN A 228 1.05 -15.41 17.17
CA GLN A 228 0.25 -16.45 17.82
C GLN A 228 -1.21 -16.05 17.99
N ALA A 229 -1.50 -14.75 18.16
CA ALA A 229 -2.85 -14.22 18.21
C ALA A 229 -3.52 -14.10 16.82
N GLY A 230 -2.78 -14.36 15.73
CA GLY A 230 -3.28 -14.23 14.36
C GLY A 230 -3.21 -12.81 13.81
N ALA A 231 -2.39 -11.93 14.40
CA ALA A 231 -2.17 -10.59 13.88
C ALA A 231 -1.48 -10.61 12.50
N MET A 232 -1.74 -9.59 11.70
CA MET A 232 -1.13 -9.39 10.38
C MET A 232 -0.40 -8.04 10.36
N SER A 233 0.44 -7.79 9.36
CA SER A 233 1.10 -6.50 9.18
C SER A 233 0.88 -6.03 7.74
N SER A 234 -0.09 -5.12 7.60
CA SER A 234 -0.38 -4.39 6.35
C SER A 234 -0.56 -5.30 5.13
N PRO A 235 -1.60 -6.17 5.10
CA PRO A 235 -1.98 -6.84 3.85
C PRO A 235 -2.33 -5.77 2.82
N TRP A 236 -1.73 -5.82 1.63
CA TRP A 236 -1.86 -4.77 0.63
C TRP A 236 -2.67 -5.20 -0.59
N ASP A 237 -2.60 -6.47 -0.96
CA ASP A 237 -3.38 -7.01 -2.06
C ASP A 237 -3.75 -8.47 -1.81
N VAL A 238 -4.81 -8.92 -2.47
CA VAL A 238 -5.31 -10.30 -2.37
C VAL A 238 -5.62 -10.86 -3.75
N ALA A 239 -5.38 -12.15 -3.92
CA ALA A 239 -5.80 -12.91 -5.08
C ALA A 239 -6.48 -14.20 -4.62
N VAL A 240 -7.45 -14.69 -5.38
CA VAL A 240 -8.15 -15.95 -5.08
C VAL A 240 -7.89 -16.96 -6.19
N ALA A 241 -7.48 -18.16 -5.82
CA ALA A 241 -7.37 -19.29 -6.73
C ALA A 241 -7.59 -20.60 -5.95
N ASP A 242 -8.30 -21.54 -6.56
CA ASP A 242 -8.50 -22.90 -6.05
C ASP A 242 -8.94 -22.97 -4.58
N GLY A 243 -9.87 -22.10 -4.18
CA GLY A 243 -10.40 -22.05 -2.81
C GLY A 243 -9.40 -21.50 -1.77
N THR A 244 -8.36 -20.81 -2.22
CA THR A 244 -7.34 -20.19 -1.37
C THR A 244 -7.25 -18.70 -1.65
N VAL A 245 -7.22 -17.89 -0.58
CA VAL A 245 -6.93 -16.45 -0.67
C VAL A 245 -5.43 -16.25 -0.43
N PHE A 246 -4.72 -15.81 -1.46
CA PHE A 246 -3.33 -15.38 -1.37
C PHE A 246 -3.25 -13.90 -1.04
N ILE A 247 -2.28 -13.51 -0.24
CA ILE A 247 -2.21 -12.18 0.38
C ILE A 247 -0.78 -11.64 0.22
N ALA A 248 -0.65 -10.47 -0.40
CA ALA A 248 0.59 -9.70 -0.40
C ALA A 248 0.75 -8.99 0.96
N MET A 249 1.59 -9.54 1.83
CA MET A 249 1.82 -9.04 3.19
C MET A 249 3.01 -8.09 3.21
N ALA A 250 2.74 -6.84 2.83
CA ALA A 250 3.73 -5.79 2.68
C ALA A 250 4.55 -5.57 3.96
N GLY A 251 3.89 -5.50 5.12
CA GLY A 251 4.51 -5.11 6.39
C GLY A 251 5.40 -6.17 7.04
N VAL A 252 5.52 -7.37 6.47
CA VAL A 252 6.48 -8.40 6.89
C VAL A 252 7.22 -9.02 5.69
N HIS A 253 7.14 -8.39 4.52
CA HIS A 253 7.83 -8.81 3.30
C HIS A 253 7.59 -10.28 2.93
N GLN A 254 6.32 -10.68 2.86
CA GLN A 254 5.90 -12.07 2.62
C GLN A 254 4.67 -12.17 1.72
N LEU A 255 4.45 -13.36 1.17
CA LEU A 255 3.14 -13.81 0.68
C LEU A 255 2.54 -14.77 1.71
N TRP A 256 1.27 -14.58 2.02
CA TRP A 256 0.50 -15.45 2.93
C TRP A 256 -0.67 -16.10 2.16
N SER A 257 -1.23 -17.17 2.71
CA SER A 257 -2.39 -17.85 2.15
C SER A 257 -3.39 -18.21 3.24
N VAL A 258 -4.69 -18.14 2.93
CA VAL A 258 -5.79 -18.63 3.77
C VAL A 258 -6.62 -19.61 2.96
N GLU A 259 -6.66 -20.87 3.39
CA GLU A 259 -7.52 -21.88 2.78
C GLU A 259 -8.97 -21.67 3.24
N LEU A 260 -9.90 -21.48 2.31
CA LEU A 260 -11.28 -21.09 2.62
C LEU A 260 -12.11 -22.21 3.24
N SER A 261 -11.78 -23.46 2.92
CA SER A 261 -12.50 -24.63 3.45
C SER A 261 -12.24 -24.85 4.95
N THR A 262 -11.04 -24.50 5.42
CA THR A 262 -10.61 -24.69 6.81
C THR A 262 -10.49 -23.39 7.60
N GLY A 263 -10.36 -22.25 6.92
CA GLY A 263 -10.03 -20.96 7.53
C GLY A 263 -8.57 -20.88 8.00
N THR A 264 -7.72 -21.82 7.61
CA THR A 264 -6.33 -21.89 8.09
C THR A 264 -5.44 -20.92 7.33
N GLY A 265 -4.88 -19.94 8.04
CA GLY A 265 -3.88 -19.02 7.50
C GLY A 265 -2.45 -19.52 7.72
N MET A 266 -1.60 -19.39 6.71
CA MET A 266 -0.18 -19.70 6.81
C MET A 266 0.69 -18.77 5.96
N ARG A 267 1.97 -18.70 6.31
CA ARG A 267 2.98 -18.14 5.42
C ARG A 267 3.05 -19.01 4.16
N HIS A 268 2.96 -18.37 3.00
CA HIS A 268 3.15 -19.02 1.70
C HIS A 268 4.59 -18.86 1.23
N SER A 269 5.07 -17.62 1.07
CA SER A 269 6.45 -17.31 0.64
C SER A 269 7.09 -16.22 1.48
N GLY A 270 8.42 -16.27 1.64
CA GLY A 270 9.26 -15.21 2.18
C GLY A 270 9.86 -15.45 3.56
N SER A 271 11.12 -15.07 3.70
CA SER A 271 11.89 -15.22 4.94
C SER A 271 11.70 -14.10 5.97
N GLN A 272 10.90 -13.07 5.65
CA GLN A 272 10.79 -11.76 6.35
C GLN A 272 11.97 -10.81 6.16
N ARG A 273 13.11 -11.27 5.64
CA ARG A 273 14.20 -10.37 5.30
C ARG A 273 13.77 -9.48 4.14
N GLU A 274 13.87 -8.17 4.33
CA GLU A 274 13.67 -7.18 3.27
C GLU A 274 14.88 -7.19 2.32
N ASP A 275 14.75 -7.92 1.22
CA ASP A 275 15.81 -8.12 0.24
C ASP A 275 15.22 -8.74 -1.04
N ILE A 276 16.02 -8.92 -2.08
CA ILE A 276 15.64 -9.68 -3.28
C ILE A 276 16.49 -10.95 -3.39
N ALA A 277 15.87 -12.07 -3.06
CA ALA A 277 16.49 -13.39 -3.24
C ALA A 277 15.46 -14.41 -3.72
N ASP A 278 15.78 -15.08 -4.82
CA ASP A 278 15.03 -16.23 -5.33
C ASP A 278 15.36 -17.49 -4.51
N GLY A 279 14.50 -18.50 -4.59
CA GLY A 279 14.71 -19.77 -3.90
C GLY A 279 13.41 -20.50 -3.59
N GLN A 280 13.48 -21.53 -2.75
CA GLN A 280 12.28 -22.17 -2.21
C GLN A 280 11.45 -21.15 -1.43
N HIS A 281 10.13 -21.36 -1.38
CA HIS A 281 9.18 -20.42 -0.79
C HIS A 281 9.67 -19.72 0.49
N PHE A 282 10.11 -20.47 1.50
CA PHE A 282 10.47 -19.91 2.80
C PHE A 282 11.88 -19.32 2.90
N ASP A 283 12.75 -19.64 1.94
CA ASP A 283 14.13 -19.13 1.89
C ASP A 283 14.24 -17.85 1.05
N ALA A 284 13.31 -17.65 0.11
CA ALA A 284 13.22 -16.45 -0.69
C ALA A 284 13.13 -15.20 0.21
N ALA A 285 13.78 -14.12 -0.18
CA ALA A 285 13.60 -12.81 0.44
C ALA A 285 12.79 -11.93 -0.50
N LEU A 286 11.77 -11.28 0.04
CA LEU A 286 10.91 -10.34 -0.67
C LEU A 286 11.11 -8.96 -0.03
N ALA A 287 10.59 -7.93 -0.70
CA ALA A 287 10.71 -6.55 -0.29
C ALA A 287 9.39 -5.82 -0.56
N GLN A 288 8.50 -5.89 0.43
CA GLN A 288 7.22 -5.18 0.45
C GLN A 288 6.34 -5.52 -0.77
N PRO A 289 5.84 -6.76 -0.87
CA PRO A 289 4.93 -7.12 -1.96
C PRO A 289 3.63 -6.33 -1.83
N MET A 290 3.23 -5.64 -2.91
CA MET A 290 2.08 -4.70 -2.90
C MET A 290 0.98 -5.04 -3.90
N GLY A 291 1.27 -5.88 -4.89
CA GLY A 291 0.27 -6.35 -5.85
C GLY A 291 0.46 -7.82 -6.12
N VAL A 292 -0.61 -8.59 -6.15
CA VAL A 292 -0.57 -10.03 -6.40
C VAL A 292 -1.72 -10.44 -7.30
N LEU A 293 -1.47 -11.33 -8.25
CA LEU A 293 -2.49 -11.99 -9.06
C LEU A 293 -2.19 -13.48 -9.11
N ALA A 294 -3.24 -14.30 -9.10
CA ALA A 294 -3.14 -15.74 -9.29
C ALA A 294 -3.57 -16.10 -10.71
N HIS A 295 -2.78 -16.93 -11.39
CA HIS A 295 -3.15 -17.47 -12.68
C HIS A 295 -2.47 -18.83 -12.91
N ALA A 296 -3.28 -19.84 -13.22
CA ALA A 296 -2.82 -21.23 -13.28
C ALA A 296 -2.13 -21.62 -11.96
N ASP A 297 -0.94 -22.23 -12.03
CA ASP A 297 -0.12 -22.69 -10.91
C ASP A 297 0.84 -21.61 -10.37
N LYS A 298 0.62 -20.33 -10.72
CA LYS A 298 1.52 -19.21 -10.36
C LYS A 298 0.79 -18.07 -9.67
N LEU A 299 1.48 -17.47 -8.72
CA LEU A 299 1.27 -16.11 -8.25
C LEU A 299 2.25 -15.19 -8.96
N TYR A 300 1.78 -14.13 -9.61
CA TYR A 300 2.65 -13.04 -10.06
C TYR A 300 2.45 -11.86 -9.12
N PHE A 301 3.54 -11.22 -8.73
CA PHE A 301 3.48 -10.12 -7.78
C PHE A 301 4.51 -9.02 -8.08
N VAL A 302 4.18 -7.81 -7.64
CA VAL A 302 5.11 -6.69 -7.61
C VAL A 302 5.72 -6.60 -6.21
N ASP A 303 7.05 -6.61 -6.18
CA ASP A 303 7.89 -6.55 -5.00
C ASP A 303 8.44 -5.12 -4.90
N ALA A 304 7.66 -4.23 -4.28
CA ALA A 304 7.75 -2.80 -4.52
C ALA A 304 9.07 -2.21 -4.04
N GLU A 305 9.58 -2.64 -2.88
CA GLU A 305 10.81 -2.07 -2.31
C GLU A 305 12.09 -2.51 -3.04
N SER A 306 12.04 -3.65 -3.73
CA SER A 306 13.09 -4.11 -4.65
C SER A 306 12.86 -3.63 -6.09
N SER A 307 11.75 -2.90 -6.33
CA SER A 307 11.30 -2.45 -7.64
C SER A 307 11.26 -3.57 -8.69
N ALA A 308 10.86 -4.77 -8.25
CA ALA A 308 10.88 -5.99 -9.05
C ALA A 308 9.48 -6.53 -9.36
N VAL A 309 9.38 -7.30 -10.44
CA VAL A 309 8.20 -8.15 -10.71
C VAL A 309 8.67 -9.59 -10.61
N ARG A 310 7.93 -10.41 -9.89
CA ARG A 310 8.35 -11.75 -9.50
C ARG A 310 7.18 -12.72 -9.60
N MET A 311 7.50 -14.01 -9.57
CA MET A 311 6.50 -15.07 -9.52
C MET A 311 6.80 -16.05 -8.39
N ALA A 312 5.76 -16.70 -7.89
CA ALA A 312 5.85 -17.82 -6.97
C ALA A 312 4.93 -18.95 -7.45
N ASP A 313 5.33 -20.20 -7.22
CA ASP A 313 4.44 -21.35 -7.39
C ASP A 313 3.28 -21.29 -6.38
N THR A 314 2.09 -21.77 -6.74
CA THR A 314 0.97 -21.84 -5.76
C THR A 314 1.08 -23.04 -4.82
N GLU A 315 1.77 -24.10 -5.25
CA GLU A 315 2.03 -25.31 -4.47
C GLU A 315 2.97 -25.03 -3.28
N GLN A 316 2.89 -25.84 -2.21
CA GLN A 316 3.59 -25.55 -0.94
C GLN A 316 5.11 -25.81 -0.98
N ASP A 317 5.58 -26.70 -1.84
CA ASP A 317 6.99 -27.08 -2.00
C ASP A 317 7.68 -26.38 -3.19
N GLY A 318 7.02 -25.39 -3.77
CA GLY A 318 7.53 -24.62 -4.88
C GLY A 318 8.53 -23.51 -4.50
N SER A 319 8.67 -22.57 -5.41
CA SER A 319 9.73 -21.58 -5.43
C SER A 319 9.26 -20.18 -5.79
N VAL A 320 10.11 -19.21 -5.50
CA VAL A 320 10.00 -17.82 -5.94
C VAL A 320 11.11 -17.53 -6.95
N ALA A 321 10.75 -16.89 -8.06
CA ALA A 321 11.67 -16.50 -9.13
C ALA A 321 11.44 -15.05 -9.56
N THR A 322 12.52 -14.35 -9.90
CA THR A 322 12.48 -12.95 -10.36
C THR A 322 12.30 -12.87 -11.87
N LEU A 323 11.29 -12.11 -12.33
CA LEU A 323 11.10 -11.82 -13.75
C LEU A 323 11.99 -10.66 -14.18
N VAL A 324 11.90 -9.53 -13.47
CA VAL A 324 12.65 -8.30 -13.73
C VAL A 324 12.92 -7.54 -12.43
N GLY A 325 13.95 -6.69 -12.41
CA GLY A 325 14.43 -6.00 -11.21
C GLY A 325 15.58 -6.74 -10.52
N THR A 326 16.48 -6.02 -9.83
CA THR A 326 17.74 -6.61 -9.32
C THR A 326 18.12 -6.23 -7.89
N GLY A 327 17.47 -5.25 -7.25
CA GLY A 327 17.93 -4.79 -5.95
C GLY A 327 17.11 -3.64 -5.34
N LEU A 328 17.20 -3.50 -4.00
CA LEU A 328 16.52 -2.45 -3.22
C LEU A 328 16.86 -1.02 -3.67
N PHE A 329 18.00 -0.81 -4.33
CA PHE A 329 18.44 0.50 -4.82
C PHE A 329 18.64 0.52 -6.35
N ASP A 330 18.28 -0.56 -7.03
CA ASP A 330 18.38 -0.70 -8.49
C ASP A 330 17.04 -0.35 -9.16
N PHE A 331 16.53 0.84 -8.86
CA PHE A 331 15.30 1.37 -9.45
C PHE A 331 15.59 2.38 -10.56
N GLY A 332 14.58 2.70 -11.35
CA GLY A 332 14.70 3.63 -12.48
C GLY A 332 13.57 3.44 -13.48
N ASP A 333 13.77 3.86 -14.72
CA ASP A 333 12.77 3.74 -15.78
C ASP A 333 13.46 3.30 -17.08
N ILE A 334 13.67 1.98 -17.20
CA ILE A 334 14.39 1.38 -18.32
C ILE A 334 13.58 0.20 -18.84
N ASP A 335 13.22 0.27 -20.11
CA ASP A 335 12.59 -0.82 -20.87
C ASP A 335 13.66 -1.78 -21.38
N GLY A 336 13.31 -3.04 -21.61
CA GLY A 336 14.29 -4.05 -22.05
C GLY A 336 13.86 -5.47 -21.76
N ILE A 337 14.84 -6.36 -21.59
CA ILE A 337 14.62 -7.79 -21.36
C ILE A 337 15.47 -8.24 -20.16
N GLY A 338 14.81 -8.86 -19.18
CA GLY A 338 15.47 -9.42 -17.99
C GLY A 338 16.07 -8.35 -17.08
N ASP A 339 17.30 -8.58 -16.62
CA ASP A 339 17.90 -7.84 -15.49
C ASP A 339 18.25 -6.38 -15.79
N VAL A 340 18.15 -5.94 -17.05
CA VAL A 340 18.35 -4.52 -17.43
C VAL A 340 17.11 -3.66 -17.18
N VAL A 341 15.94 -4.28 -17.06
CA VAL A 341 14.67 -3.58 -16.85
C VAL A 341 14.73 -2.84 -15.52
N ARG A 342 14.27 -1.59 -15.52
CA ARG A 342 14.13 -0.77 -14.31
C ARG A 342 12.73 -0.19 -14.24
N MET A 343 12.17 -0.27 -13.04
CA MET A 343 10.90 0.28 -12.60
C MET A 343 11.12 0.93 -11.22
N GLN A 344 10.09 1.53 -10.64
CA GLN A 344 10.19 2.24 -9.37
C GLN A 344 8.91 2.06 -8.54
N HIS A 345 9.02 1.26 -7.46
CA HIS A 345 7.99 1.06 -6.44
C HIS A 345 6.58 0.80 -7.03
N GLN A 346 6.47 -0.28 -7.79
CA GLN A 346 5.24 -0.69 -8.46
C GLN A 346 4.21 -1.17 -7.44
N GLN A 347 2.95 -0.75 -7.60
CA GLN A 347 1.90 -1.13 -6.66
C GLN A 347 0.81 -2.00 -7.29
N GLY A 348 0.58 -1.89 -8.59
CA GLY A 348 -0.50 -2.60 -9.30
C GLY A 348 0.00 -3.63 -10.30
N ILE A 349 -0.71 -4.74 -10.41
CA ILE A 349 -0.45 -5.78 -11.41
C ILE A 349 -1.78 -6.37 -11.91
N ALA A 350 -1.92 -6.55 -13.21
CA ALA A 350 -3.07 -7.23 -13.81
C ALA A 350 -2.63 -8.09 -15.00
N ARG A 351 -3.41 -9.11 -15.34
CA ARG A 351 -3.14 -9.95 -16.51
C ARG A 351 -4.07 -9.56 -17.66
N HIS A 352 -3.50 -9.30 -18.83
CA HIS A 352 -4.27 -9.12 -20.06
C HIS A 352 -4.55 -10.48 -20.72
N ARG A 353 -5.59 -10.54 -21.57
CA ARG A 353 -6.05 -11.78 -22.22
C ARG A 353 -5.01 -12.45 -23.14
N ASP A 354 -4.01 -11.71 -23.60
CA ASP A 354 -2.89 -12.24 -24.40
C ASP A 354 -1.81 -12.91 -23.54
N GLY A 355 -1.95 -12.90 -22.21
CA GLY A 355 -1.01 -13.50 -21.26
C GLY A 355 0.04 -12.53 -20.71
N ARG A 356 0.16 -11.31 -21.25
CA ARG A 356 1.07 -10.31 -20.68
C ARG A 356 0.53 -9.73 -19.38
N LEU A 357 1.46 -9.27 -18.55
CA LEU A 357 1.19 -8.57 -17.30
C LEU A 357 1.25 -7.08 -17.55
N LEU A 358 0.26 -6.35 -17.04
CA LEU A 358 0.23 -4.90 -17.00
C LEU A 358 0.64 -4.45 -15.60
N ILE A 359 1.72 -3.69 -15.51
CA ILE A 359 2.31 -3.22 -14.26
C ILE A 359 2.01 -1.73 -14.10
N ALA A 360 1.47 -1.34 -12.96
CA ALA A 360 1.42 0.06 -12.54
C ALA A 360 2.77 0.43 -11.92
N ASP A 361 3.64 1.03 -12.71
CA ASP A 361 4.98 1.46 -12.31
C ASP A 361 4.89 2.82 -11.61
N SER A 362 4.45 2.76 -10.35
CA SER A 362 3.77 3.86 -9.68
C SER A 362 4.63 5.11 -9.54
N TYR A 363 5.90 4.99 -9.13
CA TYR A 363 6.77 6.17 -8.97
C TYR A 363 7.36 6.69 -10.27
N ASN A 364 7.21 5.94 -11.37
CA ASN A 364 7.49 6.43 -12.72
C ASN A 364 6.24 6.98 -13.44
N ASP A 365 5.09 7.05 -12.75
CA ASP A 365 3.85 7.62 -13.29
C ASP A 365 3.41 7.00 -14.62
N SER A 366 3.61 5.68 -14.74
CA SER A 366 3.45 4.96 -16.00
C SER A 366 2.83 3.58 -15.83
N LEU A 367 2.38 3.02 -16.96
CA LEU A 367 2.05 1.60 -17.09
C LEU A 367 3.10 0.93 -17.97
N LYS A 368 3.54 -0.26 -17.59
CA LYS A 368 4.43 -1.10 -18.39
C LYS A 368 3.80 -2.45 -18.71
N TRP A 369 3.95 -2.91 -19.94
CA TRP A 369 3.72 -4.31 -20.28
C TRP A 369 4.93 -5.13 -19.87
N LEU A 370 4.70 -6.33 -19.34
CA LEU A 370 5.70 -7.36 -19.09
C LEU A 370 5.21 -8.68 -19.66
N ASP A 371 6.00 -9.28 -20.54
CA ASP A 371 5.83 -10.67 -20.95
C ASP A 371 6.55 -11.57 -19.93
N PRO A 372 5.82 -12.40 -19.17
CA PRO A 372 6.42 -13.24 -18.13
C PRO A 372 7.29 -14.37 -18.69
N VAL A 373 7.16 -14.72 -19.97
CA VAL A 373 7.95 -15.78 -20.62
C VAL A 373 9.25 -15.20 -21.17
N THR A 374 9.16 -14.14 -21.97
CA THR A 374 10.34 -13.53 -22.58
C THR A 374 11.07 -12.58 -21.63
N ARG A 375 10.47 -12.22 -20.49
CA ARG A 375 10.96 -11.22 -19.53
C ARG A 375 11.13 -9.83 -20.16
N ARG A 376 10.44 -9.56 -21.26
CA ARG A 376 10.46 -8.26 -21.93
C ARG A 376 9.50 -7.31 -21.25
N ALA A 377 10.00 -6.15 -20.83
CA ALA A 377 9.20 -5.06 -20.31
C ALA A 377 9.28 -3.81 -21.21
N GLU A 378 8.15 -3.17 -21.45
CA GLU A 378 8.08 -1.94 -22.24
C GLU A 378 7.03 -0.97 -21.70
N THR A 379 7.37 0.32 -21.71
CA THR A 379 6.47 1.37 -21.29
C THR A 379 5.33 1.51 -22.29
N TRP A 380 4.11 1.48 -21.79
CA TRP A 380 2.91 1.62 -22.61
C TRP A 380 2.31 3.02 -22.55
N VAL A 381 2.07 3.53 -21.33
CA VAL A 381 1.44 4.84 -21.10
C VAL A 381 2.14 5.59 -19.99
N ARG A 382 2.16 6.92 -20.08
CA ARG A 382 2.75 7.85 -19.10
C ARG A 382 1.74 8.95 -18.73
N GLY A 383 2.07 9.73 -17.70
CA GLY A 383 1.27 10.89 -17.28
C GLY A 383 0.17 10.52 -16.29
N LEU A 384 0.34 9.41 -15.59
CA LEU A 384 -0.45 9.05 -14.41
C LEU A 384 0.15 9.73 -13.17
N HIS A 385 -0.47 9.52 -12.01
CA HIS A 385 -0.12 10.16 -10.76
C HIS A 385 -0.10 9.12 -9.65
N GLU A 386 1.05 8.42 -9.54
CA GLU A 386 1.25 7.33 -8.58
C GLU A 386 0.15 6.27 -8.65
N PRO A 387 -0.05 5.62 -9.81
CA PRO A 387 -1.13 4.64 -9.96
C PRO A 387 -0.95 3.46 -8.99
N GLY A 388 -1.88 3.27 -8.07
CA GLY A 388 -1.82 2.23 -7.03
C GLY A 388 -2.32 0.85 -7.48
N GLY A 389 -3.14 0.81 -8.54
CA GLY A 389 -3.78 -0.41 -9.01
C GLY A 389 -4.19 -0.34 -10.47
N VAL A 390 -4.32 -1.51 -11.10
CA VAL A 390 -4.71 -1.64 -12.50
C VAL A 390 -5.55 -2.90 -12.68
N ALA A 391 -6.53 -2.86 -13.58
CA ALA A 391 -7.33 -3.99 -14.01
C ALA A 391 -7.49 -3.99 -15.53
N CYS A 392 -7.45 -5.17 -16.16
CA CYS A 392 -7.57 -5.32 -17.60
C CYS A 392 -9.00 -5.70 -18.00
N GLY A 393 -9.74 -4.80 -18.66
CA GLY A 393 -11.01 -5.15 -19.31
C GLY A 393 -10.84 -5.53 -20.79
N GLU A 394 -11.95 -5.58 -21.54
CA GLU A 394 -11.92 -5.97 -22.96
C GLU A 394 -11.34 -4.90 -23.89
N ARG A 395 -11.71 -3.63 -23.65
CA ARG A 395 -11.34 -2.47 -24.48
C ARG A 395 -10.35 -1.55 -23.78
N PHE A 396 -10.47 -1.42 -22.46
CA PHE A 396 -9.67 -0.51 -21.66
C PHE A 396 -8.88 -1.26 -20.59
N ALA A 397 -7.70 -0.73 -20.26
CA ALA A 397 -7.17 -0.87 -18.92
C ALA A 397 -7.81 0.19 -18.02
N TYR A 398 -8.17 -0.20 -16.81
CA TYR A 398 -8.71 0.69 -15.78
C TYR A 398 -7.66 0.85 -14.69
N VAL A 399 -7.34 2.08 -14.34
CA VAL A 399 -6.21 2.39 -13.46
C VAL A 399 -6.71 3.21 -12.28
N ALA A 400 -6.43 2.75 -11.06
CA ALA A 400 -6.57 3.57 -9.87
C ALA A 400 -5.45 4.62 -9.87
N ASP A 401 -5.73 5.78 -10.44
CA ASP A 401 -4.79 6.90 -10.60
C ASP A 401 -4.81 7.73 -9.30
N THR A 402 -4.11 7.20 -8.30
CA THR A 402 -4.34 7.48 -6.87
C THR A 402 -4.24 8.96 -6.53
N ASN A 403 -3.15 9.63 -6.88
CA ASN A 403 -2.98 11.05 -6.56
C ASN A 403 -3.78 11.97 -7.49
N ALA A 404 -4.41 11.43 -8.55
CA ALA A 404 -5.36 12.15 -9.39
C ALA A 404 -6.82 11.93 -8.95
N HIS A 405 -7.07 11.19 -7.87
CA HIS A 405 -8.40 11.00 -7.27
C HIS A 405 -9.43 10.45 -8.26
N ARG A 406 -9.02 9.55 -9.16
CA ARG A 406 -9.86 9.04 -10.26
C ARG A 406 -9.53 7.61 -10.64
N ILE A 407 -10.44 6.99 -11.40
CA ILE A 407 -10.12 5.82 -12.21
C ILE A 407 -9.85 6.30 -13.65
N ALA A 408 -8.61 6.15 -14.12
CA ALA A 408 -8.26 6.45 -15.50
C ALA A 408 -8.60 5.26 -16.41
N LEU A 409 -9.02 5.57 -17.63
CA LEU A 409 -9.22 4.61 -18.72
C LEU A 409 -8.07 4.74 -19.70
N VAL A 410 -7.56 3.62 -20.21
CA VAL A 410 -6.56 3.61 -21.28
C VAL A 410 -7.03 2.66 -22.38
N ASP A 411 -7.34 3.18 -23.58
CA ASP A 411 -7.84 2.36 -24.69
C ASP A 411 -6.69 1.56 -25.34
N TYR A 412 -6.83 0.23 -25.43
CA TYR A 412 -5.80 -0.63 -26.02
C TYR A 412 -5.49 -0.32 -27.49
N ARG A 413 -6.39 0.36 -28.22
CA ARG A 413 -6.29 0.53 -29.67
C ARG A 413 -5.52 1.79 -30.07
N ASN A 414 -5.67 2.87 -29.30
CA ASN A 414 -5.08 4.18 -29.64
C ASN A 414 -4.32 4.82 -28.48
N HIS A 415 -4.32 4.19 -27.29
CA HIS A 415 -3.63 4.64 -26.08
C HIS A 415 -4.15 5.99 -25.54
N GLU A 416 -5.33 6.43 -25.98
CA GLU A 416 -5.97 7.62 -25.43
C GLU A 416 -6.39 7.37 -23.99
N THR A 417 -6.15 8.37 -23.15
CA THR A 417 -6.52 8.33 -21.74
C THR A 417 -7.83 9.07 -21.51
N GLY A 418 -8.69 8.46 -20.69
CA GLY A 418 -9.98 9.01 -20.27
C GLY A 418 -10.18 8.85 -18.77
N VAL A 419 -11.36 9.22 -18.29
CA VAL A 419 -11.76 9.02 -16.89
C VAL A 419 -13.04 8.19 -16.88
N LEU A 420 -13.06 7.14 -16.06
CA LEU A 420 -14.25 6.33 -15.86
C LEU A 420 -15.31 7.21 -15.20
N LYS A 421 -16.47 7.33 -15.83
CA LYS A 421 -17.60 8.05 -15.24
C LYS A 421 -18.30 7.17 -14.22
N LEU A 422 -18.27 7.56 -12.94
CA LEU A 422 -19.02 6.89 -11.89
C LEU A 422 -20.44 7.45 -11.82
N GLU A 423 -21.42 6.56 -11.87
CA GLU A 423 -22.85 6.88 -11.73
C GLU A 423 -23.31 6.31 -10.38
N LEU A 424 -23.32 7.20 -9.38
CA LEU A 424 -23.66 6.91 -7.98
C LEU A 424 -25.18 6.84 -7.74
#